data_AF-A0A2D6LAM2-F1
#
_entry.id   AF-A0A2D6LAM2-F1
#
_cell.length_a   1.000
_cell.length_b   1.000
_cell.length_c   1.000
_cell.angle_alpha   90.00
_cell.angle_beta   90.00
_cell.angle_gamma   90.00
#
_symmetry.space_group_name_H-M   'P 1'
#
loop_
_entity.id
_entity.type
_entity.pdbx_description
1 polymer ?
#
loop_
_entity_poly.entity_id
_entity_poly.type
_entity_poly.pdbx_seq_one_letter_code
_entity_poly.pdbx_strand_id
1 'polypeptide(L)'
;MVAKAFDLFQAYAQEKLPKDGGYIVSSFFSNNSTYSRYEIVAYSTVKSIYLAEEGLTFQTDGNKLFVLVEPPGYPKKYIEPVSREANEQIPHRFSELNIYTAKNQIKVMVSLDPIISYSSFTILKPSGMNFSLVFYNLPGVLETLEFFFHETLHREAAVPTPDAKKAAKYVTEGVKKFSLW
;
A
#
# COMPACT_ATOMS: atom_id res chain seq x y z
N MET A 1 -17.01 15.05 6.95
CA MET A 1 -15.75 14.29 7.07
C MET A 1 -15.86 13.35 8.25
N VAL A 2 -15.90 12.04 8.03
CA VAL A 2 -15.60 11.04 9.06
C VAL A 2 -14.69 10.01 8.38
N ALA A 3 -13.40 10.33 8.31
CA ALA A 3 -12.37 9.39 7.91
C ALA A 3 -12.21 8.38 9.06
N LYS A 4 -12.45 7.10 8.77
CA LYS A 4 -12.30 5.99 9.73
C LYS A 4 -11.25 5.03 9.18
N ALA A 5 -10.01 5.50 9.13
CA ALA A 5 -8.87 4.59 9.05
C ALA A 5 -8.61 4.07 10.46
N PHE A 6 -8.52 2.75 10.62
CA PHE A 6 -8.19 2.13 11.90
C PHE A 6 -6.93 1.30 11.76
N ASP A 7 -6.18 1.16 12.85
CA ASP A 7 -5.17 0.12 12.93
C ASP A 7 -5.83 -1.25 12.71
N LEU A 8 -5.31 -2.01 11.74
CA LEU A 8 -5.91 -3.26 11.29
C LEU A 8 -6.03 -4.29 12.42
N PHE A 9 -4.98 -4.42 13.23
CA PHE A 9 -4.91 -5.44 14.28
C PHE A 9 -5.75 -5.04 15.49
N GLN A 10 -5.80 -3.75 15.83
CA GLN A 10 -6.72 -3.25 16.83
C GLN A 10 -8.19 -3.39 16.39
N ALA A 11 -8.49 -3.09 15.12
CA ALA A 11 -9.83 -3.26 14.57
C ALA A 11 -10.25 -4.74 14.55
N TYR A 12 -9.32 -5.67 14.28
CA TYR A 12 -9.57 -7.11 14.42
C TYR A 12 -9.87 -7.49 15.87
N ALA A 13 -9.03 -7.06 16.82
CA ALA A 13 -9.20 -7.37 18.25
C ALA A 13 -10.50 -6.82 18.84
N GLN A 14 -11.06 -5.76 18.24
CA GLN A 14 -12.33 -5.16 18.63
C GLN A 14 -13.53 -5.65 17.80
N GLU A 15 -13.33 -6.64 16.92
CA GLU A 15 -14.37 -7.19 16.03
C GLU A 15 -15.01 -6.14 15.10
N LYS A 16 -14.24 -5.12 14.71
CA LYS A 16 -14.73 -3.98 13.90
C LYS A 16 -14.44 -4.12 12.41
N LEU A 17 -13.72 -5.15 11.96
CA LEU A 17 -13.34 -5.27 10.55
C LEU A 17 -14.56 -5.50 9.64
N PRO A 18 -14.71 -4.71 8.56
CA PRO A 18 -15.80 -4.90 7.62
C PRO A 18 -15.56 -6.18 6.81
N LYS A 19 -16.56 -7.07 6.74
CA LYS A 19 -16.52 -8.29 5.94
C LYS A 19 -16.99 -8.08 4.50
N ASP A 20 -17.85 -7.09 4.28
CA ASP A 20 -18.43 -6.81 2.95
C ASP A 20 -17.39 -6.23 1.99
N GLY A 21 -16.41 -5.50 2.53
CA GLY A 21 -15.23 -5.07 1.80
C GLY A 21 -14.54 -3.84 2.39
N GLY A 22 -13.34 -3.60 1.91
CA GLY A 22 -12.50 -2.50 2.37
C GLY A 22 -11.16 -2.48 1.66
N TYR A 23 -10.33 -1.53 2.07
CA TYR A 23 -8.96 -1.39 1.60
C TYR A 23 -8.03 -1.51 2.80
N ILE A 24 -6.95 -2.26 2.66
CA ILE A 24 -5.90 -2.36 3.66
C ILE A 24 -4.66 -1.73 3.07
N VAL A 25 -4.02 -0.84 3.81
CA VAL A 25 -2.73 -0.26 3.42
C VAL A 25 -1.68 -0.67 4.44
N SER A 26 -0.69 -1.42 3.98
CA SER A 26 0.48 -1.82 4.77
C SER A 26 1.71 -1.06 4.30
N SER A 27 2.52 -0.59 5.23
CA SER A 27 3.79 0.09 4.95
C SER A 27 4.99 -0.74 5.36
N PHE A 28 6.08 -0.59 4.62
CA PHE A 28 7.37 -1.22 4.89
C PHE A 28 8.48 -0.20 4.67
N PHE A 29 9.00 0.34 5.77
CA PHE A 29 10.03 1.37 5.78
C PHE A 29 11.42 0.77 5.94
N SER A 30 12.39 1.35 5.23
CA SER A 30 13.80 1.11 5.50
C SER A 30 14.25 1.87 6.75
N ASN A 31 14.97 1.21 7.65
CA ASN A 31 15.46 1.85 8.88
C ASN A 31 16.51 2.95 8.62
N ASN A 32 17.20 2.89 7.47
CA ASN A 32 18.39 3.70 7.20
C ASN A 32 18.21 4.66 6.01
N SER A 33 17.02 4.72 5.41
CA SER A 33 16.75 5.58 4.25
C SER A 33 15.26 5.88 4.11
N THR A 34 14.89 6.85 3.27
CA THR A 34 13.48 7.11 2.90
C THR A 34 12.93 6.13 1.87
N TYR A 35 13.60 4.96 1.70
CA TYR A 35 13.08 3.87 0.89
C TYR A 35 11.86 3.27 1.58
N SER A 36 10.72 3.31 0.89
CA SER A 36 9.44 2.93 1.48
C SER A 36 8.64 2.11 0.48
N ARG A 37 8.03 1.02 0.93
CA ARG A 37 7.07 0.26 0.14
C ARG A 37 5.71 0.34 0.80
N TYR A 38 4.67 0.38 -0.01
CA TYR A 38 3.30 0.24 0.43
C TYR A 38 2.63 -0.86 -0.37
N GLU A 39 1.83 -1.66 0.32
CA GLU A 39 0.92 -2.63 -0.30
C GLU A 39 -0.50 -2.19 0.03
N ILE A 40 -1.31 -2.02 -1.01
CA ILE A 40 -2.74 -1.73 -0.88
C ILE A 40 -3.50 -2.96 -1.31
N VAL A 41 -4.29 -3.55 -0.43
CA VAL A 41 -5.13 -4.70 -0.75
C VAL A 41 -6.59 -4.29 -0.64
N ALA A 42 -7.31 -4.31 -1.76
CA ALA A 42 -8.76 -4.30 -1.71
C ALA A 42 -9.28 -5.73 -1.55
N TYR A 43 -10.37 -5.85 -0.81
CA TYR A 43 -11.03 -7.12 -0.57
C TYR A 43 -12.54 -6.93 -0.48
N SER A 44 -13.29 -7.99 -0.75
CA SER A 44 -14.74 -8.03 -0.61
C SER A 44 -15.21 -9.42 -0.16
N THR A 45 -16.43 -9.51 0.37
CA THR A 45 -17.13 -10.78 0.69
C THR A 45 -16.24 -11.77 1.45
N VAL A 46 -15.71 -11.36 2.60
CA VAL A 46 -14.76 -12.17 3.39
C VAL A 46 -15.46 -13.34 4.07
N LYS A 47 -15.04 -14.57 3.75
CA LYS A 47 -15.57 -15.78 4.39
C LYS A 47 -15.16 -15.88 5.86
N SER A 48 -13.89 -15.67 6.15
CA SER A 48 -13.36 -15.65 7.51
C SER A 48 -12.10 -14.80 7.61
N ILE A 49 -11.87 -14.27 8.81
CA ILE A 49 -10.67 -13.52 9.18
C ILE A 49 -10.11 -14.16 10.45
N TYR A 50 -8.85 -14.58 10.42
CA TYR A 50 -8.21 -15.19 11.58
C TYR A 50 -6.75 -14.78 11.70
N LEU A 51 -6.29 -14.69 12.95
CA LEU A 51 -4.89 -14.43 13.25
C LEU A 51 -4.08 -15.71 13.02
N ALA A 52 -3.09 -15.64 12.12
CA ALA A 52 -2.05 -16.63 11.91
C ALA A 52 -0.76 -16.19 12.64
N GLU A 53 0.26 -17.05 12.65
CA GLU A 53 1.53 -16.78 13.33
C GLU A 53 2.22 -15.49 12.83
N GLU A 54 2.19 -15.28 11.51
CA GLU A 54 2.88 -14.17 10.83
C GLU A 54 2.02 -12.92 10.62
N GLY A 55 0.70 -13.01 10.81
CA GLY A 55 -0.20 -11.91 10.46
C GLY A 55 -1.69 -12.25 10.47
N LEU A 56 -2.49 -11.38 9.88
CA LEU A 56 -3.93 -11.54 9.79
C LEU A 56 -4.32 -12.08 8.41
N THR A 57 -4.96 -13.25 8.37
CA THR A 57 -5.36 -13.90 7.12
C THR A 57 -6.83 -13.62 6.81
N PHE A 58 -7.08 -13.22 5.57
CA PHE A 58 -8.41 -13.03 5.00
C PHE A 58 -8.69 -14.17 4.02
N GLN A 59 -9.75 -14.94 4.25
CA GLN A 59 -10.24 -15.94 3.28
C GLN A 59 -11.18 -15.29 2.28
N THR A 60 -10.59 -14.61 1.31
CA THR A 60 -11.24 -14.09 0.11
C THR A 60 -10.18 -13.74 -0.92
N ASP A 61 -10.62 -13.41 -2.13
CA ASP A 61 -9.76 -12.81 -3.13
C ASP A 61 -9.35 -11.39 -2.71
N GLY A 62 -8.08 -11.07 -2.93
CA GLY A 62 -7.52 -9.74 -2.67
C GLY A 62 -6.94 -9.15 -3.94
N ASN A 63 -7.22 -7.88 -4.22
CA ASN A 63 -6.61 -7.17 -5.35
C ASN A 63 -5.53 -6.20 -4.83
N LYS A 64 -4.28 -6.43 -5.22
CA LYS A 64 -3.10 -5.80 -4.63
C LYS A 64 -2.50 -4.75 -5.55
N LEU A 65 -2.27 -3.55 -5.03
CA LEU A 65 -1.46 -2.51 -5.67
C LEU A 65 -0.19 -2.29 -4.86
N PHE A 66 0.95 -2.13 -5.53
CA PHE A 66 2.21 -1.84 -4.88
C PHE A 66 2.64 -0.42 -5.18
N VAL A 67 3.14 0.27 -4.16
CA VAL A 67 3.77 1.58 -4.28
C VAL A 67 5.18 1.48 -3.72
N LEU A 68 6.15 2.00 -4.44
CA LEU A 68 7.55 2.01 -4.06
C LEU A 68 8.09 3.43 -4.14
N VAL A 69 8.74 3.88 -3.07
CA VAL A 69 9.47 5.14 -3.04
C VAL A 69 10.96 4.85 -2.95
N GLU A 70 11.70 5.36 -3.92
CA GLU A 70 13.13 5.16 -4.06
C GLU A 70 13.86 6.50 -3.90
N PRO A 71 14.74 6.66 -2.89
CA PRO A 71 15.54 7.86 -2.74
C PRO A 71 16.61 7.98 -3.83
N PRO A 72 17.11 9.20 -4.12
CA PRO A 72 18.09 9.42 -5.19
C PRO A 72 19.40 8.63 -4.97
N GLY A 73 19.75 8.42 -3.70
CA GLY A 73 20.95 7.70 -3.27
C GLY A 73 20.82 6.18 -3.24
N TYR A 74 19.70 5.59 -3.67
CA TYR A 74 19.53 4.14 -3.62
C TYR A 74 20.54 3.42 -4.53
N PRO A 75 21.39 2.53 -3.98
CA PRO A 75 22.52 1.97 -4.70
C PRO A 75 22.11 0.98 -5.81
N LYS A 76 20.97 0.29 -5.65
CA LYS A 76 20.50 -0.76 -6.58
C LYS A 76 19.44 -0.26 -7.56
N LYS A 77 19.45 1.04 -7.90
CA LYS A 77 18.50 1.67 -8.84
C LYS A 77 18.48 1.06 -10.26
N TYR A 78 19.54 0.33 -10.63
CA TYR A 78 19.65 -0.38 -11.90
C TYR A 78 19.05 -1.80 -11.84
N ILE A 79 18.74 -2.31 -10.65
CA ILE A 79 18.14 -3.62 -10.45
C ILE A 79 16.62 -3.48 -10.48
N GLU A 80 15.99 -4.32 -11.31
CA GLU A 80 14.54 -4.45 -11.39
C GLU A 80 13.91 -4.69 -10.01
N PRO A 81 12.78 -4.05 -9.66
CA PRO A 81 12.21 -4.16 -8.33
C PRO A 81 11.87 -5.60 -7.93
N VAL A 82 11.45 -6.43 -8.88
CA VAL A 82 11.18 -7.87 -8.68
C VAL A 82 12.44 -8.71 -8.38
N SER A 83 13.64 -8.21 -8.66
CA SER A 83 14.91 -8.93 -8.46
C SER A 83 15.74 -8.37 -7.30
N ARG A 84 15.17 -7.49 -6.47
CA ARG A 84 15.81 -6.94 -5.27
C ARG A 84 15.73 -7.92 -4.10
N GLU A 85 16.44 -7.61 -3.02
CA GLU A 85 16.36 -8.34 -1.75
C GLU A 85 14.94 -8.28 -1.18
N ALA A 86 14.54 -9.30 -0.41
CA ALA A 86 13.15 -9.47 0.05
C ALA A 86 12.55 -8.23 0.77
N ASN A 87 13.36 -7.45 1.48
CA ASN A 87 12.93 -6.24 2.18
C ASN A 87 12.75 -5.01 1.27
N GLU A 88 13.33 -5.05 0.07
CA GLU A 88 13.31 -3.97 -0.92
C GLU A 88 12.49 -4.35 -2.17
N GLN A 89 12.12 -5.61 -2.32
CA GLN A 89 11.44 -6.17 -3.49
C GLN A 89 9.96 -5.77 -3.55
N ILE A 90 9.45 -5.55 -4.77
CA ILE A 90 8.01 -5.57 -5.09
C ILE A 90 7.81 -6.46 -6.33
N PRO A 91 6.65 -7.10 -6.53
CA PRO A 91 6.44 -8.08 -7.60
C PRO A 91 6.20 -7.42 -8.98
N HIS A 92 7.01 -6.43 -9.34
CA HIS A 92 6.89 -5.71 -10.60
C HIS A 92 8.27 -5.37 -11.20
N ARG A 93 8.32 -5.35 -12.53
CA ARG A 93 9.40 -4.76 -13.33
C ARG A 93 9.15 -3.27 -13.52
N PHE A 94 10.18 -2.51 -13.90
CA PHE A 94 10.04 -1.10 -14.25
C PHE A 94 9.01 -0.86 -15.36
N SER A 95 8.89 -1.77 -16.33
CA SER A 95 7.89 -1.70 -17.41
C SER A 95 6.44 -1.86 -16.93
N GLU A 96 6.24 -2.36 -15.71
CA GLU A 96 4.93 -2.61 -15.09
C GLU A 96 4.57 -1.53 -14.06
N LEU A 97 5.38 -0.47 -13.98
CA LEU A 97 5.26 0.61 -13.01
C LEU A 97 5.08 1.96 -13.70
N ASN A 98 4.17 2.77 -13.17
CA ASN A 98 4.14 4.20 -13.45
C ASN A 98 5.16 4.91 -12.56
N ILE A 99 6.22 5.47 -13.16
CA ILE A 99 7.35 6.05 -12.43
C ILE A 99 7.26 7.58 -12.49
N TYR A 100 6.97 8.19 -11.35
CA TYR A 100 7.02 9.64 -11.16
C TYR A 100 8.35 10.04 -10.54
N THR A 101 9.07 10.97 -11.17
CA THR A 101 10.30 11.54 -10.61
C THR A 101 10.02 12.94 -10.04
N ALA A 102 10.17 13.08 -8.72
CA ALA A 102 10.01 14.34 -8.02
C ALA A 102 11.17 15.31 -8.26
N LYS A 103 11.01 16.58 -7.91
CA LYS A 103 12.05 17.61 -8.10
C LYS A 103 13.36 17.28 -7.38
N ASN A 104 13.28 16.67 -6.20
CA ASN A 104 14.43 16.22 -5.43
C ASN A 104 14.96 14.85 -5.87
N GLN A 105 14.60 14.38 -7.06
CA GLN A 105 15.05 13.13 -7.68
C GLN A 105 14.54 11.85 -7.00
N ILE A 106 13.63 11.95 -6.03
CA ILE A 106 12.94 10.78 -5.49
C ILE A 106 12.03 10.20 -6.57
N LYS A 107 12.04 8.88 -6.73
CA LYS A 107 11.11 8.19 -7.61
C LYS A 107 9.97 7.58 -6.81
N VAL A 108 8.75 7.88 -7.19
CA VAL A 108 7.56 7.19 -6.71
C VAL A 108 7.06 6.31 -7.84
N MET A 109 7.04 5.00 -7.61
CA MET A 109 6.65 3.98 -8.56
C MET A 109 5.34 3.35 -8.08
N VAL A 110 4.34 3.29 -8.95
CA VAL A 110 3.03 2.71 -8.65
C VAL A 110 2.73 1.61 -9.66
N SER A 111 2.24 0.46 -9.23
CA SER A 111 1.79 -0.62 -10.14
C SER A 111 0.85 -0.06 -11.21
N LEU A 112 1.12 -0.39 -12.48
CA LEU A 112 0.21 -0.06 -13.57
C LEU A 112 -1.10 -0.80 -13.40
N ASP A 113 -1.02 -2.11 -13.17
CA ASP A 113 -2.17 -2.98 -12.99
C ASP A 113 -2.03 -3.77 -11.69
N PRO A 114 -3.16 -4.03 -11.01
CA PRO A 114 -3.15 -4.65 -9.71
C PRO A 114 -3.04 -6.18 -9.83
N ILE A 115 -2.46 -6.82 -8.82
CA ILE A 115 -2.23 -8.28 -8.79
C ILE A 115 -3.32 -8.93 -7.95
N ILE A 116 -4.02 -9.91 -8.52
CA ILE A 116 -5.03 -10.68 -7.81
C ILE A 116 -4.37 -11.80 -7.01
N SER A 117 -4.67 -11.86 -5.72
CA SER A 117 -4.40 -12.99 -4.83
C SER A 117 -5.68 -13.78 -4.66
N TYR A 118 -5.69 -15.03 -5.11
CA TYR A 118 -6.89 -15.88 -5.09
C TYR A 118 -7.03 -16.63 -3.77
N SER A 119 -8.28 -16.87 -3.37
CA SER A 119 -8.73 -17.68 -2.22
C SER A 119 -8.38 -17.12 -0.83
N SER A 120 -7.18 -16.58 -0.65
CA SER A 120 -6.77 -15.95 0.61
C SER A 120 -5.56 -15.04 0.42
N PHE A 121 -5.42 -14.08 1.32
CA PHE A 121 -4.21 -13.29 1.49
C PHE A 121 -3.94 -13.01 2.97
N THR A 122 -2.67 -12.81 3.31
CA THR A 122 -2.22 -12.50 4.67
C THR A 122 -1.61 -11.12 4.73
N ILE A 123 -2.07 -10.32 5.70
CA ILE A 123 -1.45 -9.05 6.04
C ILE A 123 -0.49 -9.29 7.20
N LEU A 124 0.80 -9.10 6.94
CA LEU A 124 1.85 -9.34 7.93
C LEU A 124 1.71 -8.42 9.14
N LYS A 125 2.08 -8.92 10.31
CA LYS A 125 2.12 -8.11 11.52
C LYS A 125 3.17 -7.00 11.35
N PRO A 126 2.80 -5.72 11.50
CA PRO A 126 3.76 -4.64 11.38
C PRO A 126 4.83 -4.75 12.48
N SER A 127 6.06 -4.40 12.13
CA SER A 127 7.21 -4.36 13.02
C SER A 127 7.93 -3.02 12.91
N GLY A 128 8.50 -2.53 14.02
CA GLY A 128 9.17 -1.23 14.06
C GLY A 128 8.21 -0.09 13.74
N MET A 129 8.55 0.72 12.73
CA MET A 129 7.75 1.87 12.29
C MET A 129 6.69 1.53 11.23
N ASN A 130 6.64 0.26 10.79
CA ASN A 130 5.65 -0.20 9.82
C ASN A 130 4.25 -0.12 10.44
N PHE A 131 3.23 0.04 9.60
CA PHE A 131 1.84 0.01 10.03
C PHE A 131 0.99 -0.80 9.05
N SER A 132 -0.21 -1.17 9.49
CA SER A 132 -1.26 -1.71 8.63
C SER A 132 -2.59 -1.09 9.03
N LEU A 133 -3.18 -0.34 8.10
CA LEU A 133 -4.41 0.41 8.32
C LEU A 133 -5.53 -0.16 7.46
N VAL A 134 -6.73 -0.26 8.03
CA VAL A 134 -7.95 -0.59 7.30
C VAL A 134 -8.76 0.67 7.02
N PHE A 135 -9.18 0.84 5.77
CA PHE A 135 -10.05 1.89 5.27
C PHE A 135 -11.37 1.27 4.85
N TYR A 136 -12.45 1.75 5.44
CA TYR A 136 -13.78 1.20 5.23
C TYR A 136 -14.30 1.71 3.88
N ASN A 137 -15.00 0.84 3.13
CA ASN A 137 -15.54 1.19 1.82
C ASN A 137 -16.78 2.09 1.95
N LEU A 138 -16.56 3.35 2.34
CA LEU A 138 -17.58 4.39 2.48
C LEU A 138 -17.44 5.44 1.37
N PRO A 139 -18.48 6.24 1.08
CA PRO A 139 -18.37 7.36 0.16
C PRO A 139 -17.19 8.28 0.54
N GLY A 140 -16.30 8.56 -0.40
CA GLY A 140 -15.09 9.35 -0.19
C GLY A 140 -13.85 8.57 0.29
N VAL A 141 -13.90 7.22 0.31
CA VAL A 141 -12.72 6.40 0.68
C VAL A 141 -11.51 6.66 -0.22
N LEU A 142 -11.73 6.87 -1.53
CA LEU A 142 -10.64 7.19 -2.47
C LEU A 142 -10.00 8.55 -2.17
N GLU A 143 -10.78 9.55 -1.77
CA GLU A 143 -10.27 10.87 -1.37
C GLU A 143 -9.46 10.75 -0.07
N THR A 144 -9.91 9.89 0.84
CA THR A 144 -9.20 9.58 2.09
C THR A 144 -7.88 8.87 1.81
N LEU A 145 -7.86 7.92 0.87
CA LEU A 145 -6.64 7.26 0.41
C LEU A 145 -5.68 8.25 -0.27
N GLU A 146 -6.19 9.14 -1.14
CA GLU A 146 -5.37 10.20 -1.77
C GLU A 146 -4.72 11.09 -0.71
N PHE A 147 -5.50 11.57 0.26
CA PHE A 147 -4.99 12.39 1.36
C PHE A 147 -3.95 11.64 2.20
N PHE A 148 -4.23 10.39 2.53
CA PHE A 148 -3.31 9.54 3.26
C PHE A 148 -1.97 9.37 2.51
N PHE A 149 -2.01 9.05 1.21
CA PHE A 149 -0.80 8.90 0.41
C PHE A 149 -0.06 10.22 0.22
N HIS A 150 -0.77 11.35 0.10
CA HIS A 150 -0.14 12.67 0.09
C HIS A 150 0.67 12.92 1.37
N GLU A 151 0.07 12.70 2.54
CA GLU A 151 0.75 12.94 3.82
C GLU A 151 1.92 11.98 4.02
N THR A 152 1.76 10.67 3.75
CA THR A 152 2.82 9.69 3.99
C THR A 152 4.00 9.86 3.02
N LEU A 153 3.74 10.15 1.75
CA LEU A 153 4.81 10.42 0.78
C LEU A 153 5.58 11.68 1.14
N HIS A 154 4.90 12.71 1.63
CA HIS A 154 5.54 13.95 2.02
C HIS A 154 6.34 13.82 3.32
N ARG A 155 5.72 13.30 4.39
CA ARG A 155 6.30 13.28 5.73
C ARG A 155 7.29 12.14 5.93
N GLU A 156 6.95 10.94 5.48
CA GLU A 156 7.78 9.74 5.73
C GLU A 156 8.82 9.53 4.64
N ALA A 157 8.46 9.81 3.39
CA ALA A 157 9.35 9.56 2.24
C ALA A 157 10.05 10.81 1.71
N ALA A 158 9.87 11.98 2.35
CA ALA A 158 10.47 13.26 1.98
C ALA A 158 10.20 13.72 0.52
N VAL A 159 9.08 13.31 -0.07
CA VAL A 159 8.64 13.78 -1.39
C VAL A 159 8.15 15.24 -1.26
N PRO A 160 8.55 16.18 -2.12
CA PRO A 160 8.06 17.55 -2.07
C PRO A 160 6.52 17.61 -2.18
N THR A 161 5.87 18.51 -1.44
CA THR A 161 4.39 18.57 -1.37
C THR A 161 3.68 18.59 -2.74
N PRO A 162 4.11 19.40 -3.74
CA PRO A 162 3.47 19.40 -5.06
C PRO A 162 3.60 18.07 -5.82
N ASP A 163 4.71 17.37 -5.57
CA ASP A 163 5.05 16.09 -6.17
C ASP A 163 4.30 14.95 -5.48
N ALA A 164 4.24 14.97 -4.15
CA ALA A 164 3.49 14.01 -3.33
C ALA A 164 2.01 14.02 -3.71
N LYS A 165 1.42 15.20 -3.94
CA LYS A 165 0.02 15.34 -4.35
C LYS A 165 -0.26 14.71 -5.71
N LYS A 166 0.69 14.81 -6.65
CA LYS A 166 0.57 14.16 -7.98
C LYS A 166 0.75 12.65 -7.88
N ALA A 167 1.76 12.20 -7.14
CA ALA A 167 2.03 10.79 -6.93
C ALA A 167 0.85 10.08 -6.22
N ALA A 168 0.23 10.72 -5.23
CA ALA A 168 -0.95 10.19 -4.56
C ALA A 168 -2.14 9.95 -5.52
N LYS A 169 -2.29 10.78 -6.56
CA LYS A 169 -3.30 10.55 -7.61
C LYS A 169 -3.01 9.31 -8.45
N TYR A 170 -1.74 9.03 -8.77
CA TYR A 170 -1.41 7.78 -9.46
C TYR A 170 -1.76 6.55 -8.63
N VAL A 171 -1.60 6.64 -7.30
CA VAL A 171 -2.03 5.57 -6.40
C VAL A 171 -3.54 5.37 -6.48
N THR A 172 -4.34 6.43 -6.38
CA THR A 172 -5.81 6.28 -6.46
C THR A 172 -6.30 5.88 -7.84
N GLU A 173 -5.61 6.28 -8.92
CA GLU A 173 -5.86 5.76 -10.27
C GLU A 173 -5.59 4.26 -10.37
N GLY A 174 -4.51 3.76 -9.76
CA GLY A 174 -4.25 2.32 -9.66
C GLY A 174 -5.31 1.58 -8.84
N VAL A 175 -5.73 2.14 -7.71
CA VAL A 175 -6.82 1.57 -6.87
C VAL A 175 -8.15 1.51 -7.63
N LYS A 176 -8.46 2.48 -8.49
CA LYS A 176 -9.67 2.46 -9.33
C LYS A 176 -9.71 1.31 -10.34
N LYS A 177 -8.56 0.73 -10.68
CA LYS A 177 -8.47 -0.43 -11.57
C LYS A 177 -8.79 -1.75 -10.87
N PHE A 178 -9.06 -1.73 -9.55
CA PHE A 178 -9.45 -2.94 -8.85
C PHE A 178 -10.77 -3.49 -9.41
N SER A 179 -10.71 -4.75 -9.84
CA SER A 179 -11.82 -5.49 -10.45
C SER A 179 -12.77 -6.13 -9.42
N LEU A 180 -12.89 -5.57 -8.21
CA LEU A 180 -13.74 -6.14 -7.15
C LEU A 180 -15.13 -5.49 -7.17
N TRP A 181 -16.06 -6.13 -7.90
CA TRP A 181 -17.48 -5.78 -7.94
C TRP A 181 -18.31 -7.04 -8.15
#